data_AF-A0A2G6R3I1-F1
#
_entry.id   AF-A0A2G6R3I1-F1
#
_cell.length_a   1.000
_cell.length_b   1.000
_cell.length_c   1.000
_cell.angle_alpha   90.00
_cell.angle_beta   90.00
_cell.angle_gamma   90.00
#
_symmetry.space_group_name_H-M   'P 1'
#
loop_
_entity.id
_entity.type
_entity.pdbx_description
1 polymer ?
#
loop_
_entity_poly.entity_id
_entity_poly.type
_entity_poly.pdbx_seq_one_letter_code
_entity_poly.pdbx_strand_id
1 'polypeptide(L)'
;MTSIVNHKRVRKNISLKEEDLKKIDTYVKMHNETFSNFLCQAALKEIQREEELSLSEYLRKNCSKLDKKEQKEIEDLDINFDDLTGKELRLSDVL
;
A
#
# COMPACT_ATOMS: atom_id res chain seq x y z
N MET A 1 21.98 -15.18 -14.48
CA MET A 1 21.98 -15.85 -13.16
C MET A 1 20.67 -15.47 -12.47
N THR A 2 19.70 -16.37 -12.47
CA THR A 2 18.38 -16.14 -11.87
C THR A 2 18.49 -16.43 -10.38
N SER A 3 18.50 -15.39 -9.55
CA SER A 3 18.50 -15.54 -8.10
C SER A 3 17.21 -16.25 -7.67
N ILE A 4 17.33 -17.51 -7.24
CA ILE A 4 16.23 -18.24 -6.61
C ILE A 4 16.01 -17.60 -5.25
N VAL A 5 15.04 -16.70 -5.14
CA VAL A 5 14.64 -16.11 -3.86
C VAL A 5 14.00 -17.23 -3.03
N ASN A 6 14.72 -17.72 -2.02
CA ASN A 6 14.23 -18.78 -1.15
C ASN A 6 13.16 -18.20 -0.19
N HIS A 7 11.89 -18.47 -0.47
CA HIS A 7 10.76 -18.01 0.35
C HIS A 7 10.60 -18.92 1.57
N LYS A 8 11.41 -18.68 2.60
CA LYS A 8 11.34 -19.44 3.86
C LYS A 8 10.01 -19.16 4.57
N ARG A 9 9.06 -20.10 4.54
CA ARG A 9 7.84 -20.04 5.35
C ARG A 9 8.15 -20.39 6.80
N VAL A 10 7.69 -19.56 7.74
CA VAL A 10 7.86 -19.77 9.18
C VAL A 10 6.49 -20.04 9.81
N ARG A 11 6.37 -21.14 10.57
CA ARG A 11 5.14 -21.44 11.32
C ARG A 11 5.19 -20.76 12.69
N LYS A 12 4.12 -20.03 13.02
CA LYS A 12 3.90 -19.43 14.33
C LYS A 12 2.58 -19.94 14.89
N ASN A 13 2.55 -20.21 16.18
CA ASN A 13 1.33 -20.60 16.90
C ASN A 13 0.84 -19.37 17.68
N ILE A 14 -0.48 -19.19 17.73
CA ILE A 14 -1.13 -18.08 18.43
C ILE A 14 -2.29 -18.64 19.26
N SER A 15 -2.65 -17.93 20.33
CA SER A 15 -3.81 -18.24 21.16
C SER A 15 -4.90 -17.22 20.88
N LEU A 16 -6.13 -17.69 20.69
CA LEU A 16 -7.30 -16.86 20.40
C LEU A 16 -8.48 -17.30 21.28
N LYS A 17 -9.42 -16.39 21.52
CA LYS A 17 -10.71 -16.77 22.10
C LYS A 17 -11.49 -17.58 21.06
N GLU A 18 -12.31 -18.52 21.53
CA GLU A 18 -13.11 -19.38 20.66
C GLU A 18 -14.08 -18.58 19.77
N GLU A 19 -14.66 -17.51 20.31
CA GLU A 19 -15.55 -16.60 19.58
C GLU A 19 -14.85 -15.90 18.41
N ASP A 20 -13.62 -15.44 18.62
CA ASP A 20 -12.83 -14.74 17.60
C ASP A 20 -12.39 -15.72 16.50
N LEU A 21 -11.96 -16.92 16.89
CA LEU A 21 -11.64 -17.99 15.95
C LEU A 21 -12.85 -18.31 15.06
N LYS A 22 -14.04 -18.50 15.67
CA LYS A 22 -15.26 -18.83 14.93
C LYS A 22 -15.66 -17.73 13.93
N LYS A 23 -15.51 -16.46 14.31
CA LYS A 23 -15.77 -15.33 13.40
C LYS A 23 -14.80 -15.33 12.21
N ILE A 24 -13.50 -15.47 12.47
CA ILE A 24 -12.49 -15.48 11.42
C ILE A 24 -12.68 -16.70 10.50
N ASP A 25 -12.90 -17.89 11.07
CA ASP A 25 -13.12 -19.11 10.30
C ASP A 25 -14.35 -19.03 9.39
N THR A 26 -15.43 -18.41 9.87
CA THR A 26 -16.64 -18.20 9.07
C THR A 26 -16.33 -17.26 7.90
N TYR A 27 -15.66 -16.15 8.18
CA TYR A 27 -15.25 -15.18 7.17
C TYR A 27 -14.38 -15.82 6.08
N VAL A 28 -13.27 -16.46 6.45
CA VAL A 28 -12.33 -17.02 5.46
C VAL A 28 -12.97 -18.13 4.62
N LYS A 29 -13.89 -18.92 5.20
CA LYS A 29 -14.67 -19.92 4.44
C LYS A 29 -15.58 -19.29 3.40
N MET A 30 -16.29 -18.20 3.75
CA MET A 30 -17.14 -17.49 2.79
C MET A 30 -16.35 -16.88 1.64
N HIS A 31 -15.13 -16.44 1.91
CA HIS A 31 -14.26 -15.78 0.93
C HIS A 31 -13.26 -16.72 0.24
N ASN A 32 -13.38 -18.04 0.45
CA ASN A 32 -12.50 -19.07 -0.11
C ASN A 32 -11.00 -18.81 0.16
N GLU A 33 -10.70 -18.31 1.35
CA GLU A 33 -9.36 -17.94 1.81
C GLU A 33 -8.91 -18.84 2.97
N THR A 34 -7.60 -18.92 3.22
CA THR A 34 -7.07 -19.64 4.39
C THR A 34 -6.87 -18.70 5.57
N PHE A 35 -7.10 -19.23 6.78
CA PHE A 35 -6.90 -18.50 8.03
C PHE A 35 -5.52 -17.81 8.12
N SER A 36 -4.44 -18.54 7.79
CA SER A 36 -3.08 -17.99 7.85
C SER A 36 -2.84 -16.89 6.81
N ASN A 37 -3.42 -17.01 5.62
CA ASN A 37 -3.27 -15.97 4.59
C ASN A 37 -4.01 -14.70 5.01
N PHE A 38 -5.26 -14.84 5.48
CA PHE A 38 -6.06 -13.73 5.95
C PHE A 38 -5.37 -12.96 7.08
N LEU A 39 -4.85 -13.65 8.11
CA LEU A 39 -4.14 -12.99 9.20
C LEU A 39 -2.86 -12.28 8.73
N CYS A 40 -2.11 -12.90 7.82
CA CYS A 40 -0.90 -12.29 7.28
C CYS A 40 -1.23 -11.02 6.49
N GLN A 41 -2.24 -11.08 5.62
CA GLN A 41 -2.68 -9.93 4.82
C GLN A 41 -3.27 -8.82 5.69
N ALA A 42 -4.07 -9.16 6.69
CA ALA A 42 -4.60 -8.19 7.63
C ALA A 42 -3.48 -7.47 8.41
N ALA A 43 -2.47 -8.21 8.89
CA ALA A 43 -1.33 -7.63 9.57
C ALA A 43 -0.50 -6.73 8.65
N LEU A 44 -0.21 -7.16 7.42
CA LEU A 44 0.53 -6.36 6.44
C LEU A 44 -0.22 -5.09 6.05
N LYS A 45 -1.54 -5.19 5.86
CA LYS A 45 -2.40 -4.03 5.56
C LYS A 45 -2.39 -3.02 6.70
N GLU A 46 -2.40 -3.50 7.94
CA GLU A 46 -2.36 -2.61 9.10
C GLU A 46 -1.01 -1.93 9.25
N ILE A 47 0.10 -2.66 9.06
CA ILE A 47 1.45 -2.08 9.03
C ILE A 47 1.55 -0.99 7.96
N GLN A 48 1.10 -1.29 6.74
CA GLN A 48 1.12 -0.31 5.65
C GLN A 48 0.29 0.93 6.00
N ARG A 49 -0.91 0.74 6.58
CA ARG A 49 -1.77 1.84 7.02
C ARG A 49 -1.08 2.74 8.06
N GLU A 50 -0.37 2.14 9.02
CA GLU A 50 0.39 2.87 10.04
C GLU A 50 1.60 3.60 9.45
N GLU A 51 2.34 2.97 8.54
CA GLU A 51 3.48 3.57 7.86
C GLU A 51 3.06 4.74 6.96
N GLU A 52 1.98 4.58 6.19
CA GLU A 52 1.41 5.65 5.36
C GLU A 52 0.88 6.80 6.23
N LEU A 53 0.25 6.50 7.36
CA LEU A 53 -0.19 7.52 8.31
C LEU A 53 1.02 8.30 8.85
N SER A 54 2.07 7.60 9.27
CA SER A 54 3.33 8.20 9.74
C SER A 54 3.98 9.09 8.67
N LEU A 55 4.04 8.63 7.42
CA LEU A 55 4.53 9.44 6.30
C LEU A 55 3.66 10.68 6.07
N SER A 56 2.33 10.53 6.10
CA SER A 56 1.41 11.67 5.94
C SER A 56 1.56 12.70 7.06
N GLU A 57 1.77 12.25 8.30
CA GLU A 57 2.03 13.11 9.45
C GLU A 57 3.38 13.82 9.33
N TYR A 58 4.41 13.09 8.90
CA TYR A 58 5.72 13.66 8.61
C TYR A 58 5.64 14.75 7.53
N LEU A 59 4.95 14.49 6.42
CA LEU A 59 4.77 15.47 5.34
C LEU A 59 3.98 16.69 5.84
N ARG A 60 2.88 16.49 6.57
CA ARG A 60 2.10 17.61 7.15
C ARG A 60 2.92 18.47 8.12
N LYS A 61 3.85 17.86 8.85
CA LYS A 61 4.68 18.56 9.83
C LYS A 61 5.87 19.29 9.20
N ASN A 62 6.48 18.70 8.17
CA ASN A 62 7.76 19.18 7.63
C ASN A 62 7.64 19.83 6.26
N CYS A 63 6.55 19.60 5.53
CA CYS A 63 6.27 20.28 4.27
C CYS A 63 5.19 21.34 4.52
N SER A 64 5.47 22.59 4.14
CA SER A 64 4.43 23.61 4.06
C SER A 64 3.40 23.18 3.02
N LYS A 65 2.14 23.58 3.23
CA LYS A 65 1.12 23.48 2.19
C LYS A 65 1.62 24.24 0.96
N LEU A 66 1.44 23.65 -0.22
CA LEU A 66 1.65 24.32 -1.51
C LEU A 66 0.95 25.68 -1.50
N ASP A 67 1.64 26.70 -2.02
CA ASP A 67 1.01 28.01 -2.13
C ASP A 67 -0.19 27.93 -3.09
N LYS A 68 -1.24 28.70 -2.81
CA LYS A 68 -2.46 28.68 -3.62
C LYS A 68 -2.18 29.09 -5.06
N LYS A 69 -1.16 29.92 -5.29
CA LYS A 69 -0.76 30.32 -6.63
C LYS A 69 -0.11 29.17 -7.39
N GLU A 70 0.82 28.45 -6.76
CA GLU A 70 1.48 27.28 -7.37
C GLU A 70 0.48 26.17 -7.68
N GLN A 71 -0.46 25.91 -6.78
CA GLN A 71 -1.52 24.93 -7.01
C GLN A 71 -2.42 25.33 -8.18
N LYS A 72 -2.74 26.63 -8.29
CA LYS A 72 -3.54 27.16 -9.40
C LYS A 72 -2.83 27.07 -10.74
N GLU A 73 -1.51 27.29 -10.77
CA GLU A 73 -0.70 27.09 -11.98
C GLU A 73 -0.80 25.66 -12.50
N ILE A 74 -0.85 24.65 -11.60
CA ILE A 74 -1.03 23.24 -11.99
C ILE A 74 -2.47 22.95 -12.45
N GLU A 75 -3.48 23.50 -11.77
CA GLU A 75 -4.89 23.34 -12.15
C GLU A 75 -5.19 23.98 -13.51
N ASP A 76 -4.54 25.10 -13.83
CA ASP A 76 -4.65 25.80 -15.11
C ASP A 76 -3.95 25.06 -16.27
N LEU A 77 -3.12 24.04 -16.00
CA LEU A 77 -2.46 23.23 -17.05
C LEU A 77 -3.41 22.24 -17.74
N ASP A 78 -4.66 22.09 -17.26
CA ASP A 78 -5.70 21.21 -17.83
C ASP A 78 -5.18 19.80 -18.15
N ILE A 79 -4.37 19.26 -17.22
CA ILE A 79 -3.72 17.96 -17.40
C ILE A 79 -4.78 16.87 -17.26
N ASN A 80 -4.98 16.09 -18.31
CA ASN A 80 -5.76 14.87 -18.24
C ASN A 80 -4.93 13.76 -17.56
N PHE A 81 -5.13 13.56 -16.27
CA PHE A 81 -4.43 12.53 -15.50
C PHE A 81 -4.76 11.08 -15.92
N ASP A 82 -5.84 10.88 -16.69
CA ASP A 82 -6.23 9.58 -17.23
C ASP A 82 -5.60 9.30 -18.62
N ASP A 83 -4.92 10.29 -19.23
CA ASP A 83 -4.23 10.11 -20.51
C ASP A 83 -2.86 9.43 -20.32
N LEU A 84 -2.83 8.12 -20.53
CA LEU A 84 -1.63 7.28 -20.47
C LEU A 84 -0.96 7.09 -21.84
N THR A 85 -1.35 7.86 -22.86
CA THR A 85 -0.77 7.73 -24.21
C THR A 85 0.59 8.38 -24.38
N GLY A 86 1.07 9.07 -23.33
CA GLY A 86 2.40 9.65 -23.26
C GLY A 86 3.52 8.61 -23.40
N LYS A 87 4.69 9.07 -23.84
CA LYS A 87 5.90 8.24 -23.97
C LYS A 87 6.86 8.54 -22.83
N GLU A 88 7.33 7.50 -22.15
CA GLU A 88 8.38 7.63 -21.14
C GLU A 88 9.69 8.14 -21.78
N LEU A 89 10.17 9.29 -21.33
CA LEU A 89 11.44 9.86 -21.74
C LEU A 89 12.56 9.34 -20.84
N ARG A 90 13.68 8.95 -21.44
CA ARG A 90 14.91 8.63 -20.71
C ARG A 90 15.68 9.92 -20.47
N LEU A 91 16.50 9.94 -19.42
CA LEU A 91 17.41 11.07 -19.15
C LEU A 91 18.30 11.42 -20.34
N SER A 92 18.70 10.43 -21.15
CA SER A 92 19.45 10.61 -22.40
C SER A 92 18.70 11.36 -23.50
N ASP A 93 17.39 11.51 -23.37
CA ASP A 93 16.54 12.13 -24.39
C ASP A 93 16.36 13.63 -24.15
N VAL A 94 16.80 14.13 -22.98
CA VAL A 94 16.57 15.53 -22.52
C VAL A 94 17.86 16.22 -22.07
N LEU A 95 18.98 15.48 -22.01
CA LEU A 95 20.32 15.94 -21.62
C LEU A 95 21.34 15.68 -22.73
#